data_AF-A0A2V6G6T4-F1
#
_entry.id   AF-A0A2V6G6T4-F1
#
_cell.length_a   1.000
_cell.length_b   1.000
_cell.length_c   1.000
_cell.angle_alpha   90.00
_cell.angle_beta   90.00
_cell.angle_gamma   90.00
#
_symmetry.space_group_name_H-M   'P 1'
#
loop_
_entity.id
_entity.type
_entity.pdbx_description
1 polymer ?
#
loop_
_entity_poly.entity_id
_entity_poly.type
_entity_poly.pdbx_seq_one_letter_code
_entity_poly.pdbx_strand_id
1 'polypeptide(L)' 'MVMSIGLLGQKIGMTSLYDEKGRLCPVTVIAAGDNVLLRRLTEQNQGY' A
#
# COMPACT_ATOMS: atom_id res chain seq x y z
N MET A 1 -11.87 15.04 8.50
CA MET A 1 -11.37 14.57 7.20
C MET A 1 -10.26 13.57 7.45
N VAL A 2 -10.50 12.28 7.21
CA VAL A 2 -9.43 11.28 7.23
C VAL A 2 -8.86 11.22 5.82
N MET A 3 -7.59 11.60 5.66
CA MET A 3 -6.83 11.40 4.42
C MET A 3 -6.27 9.98 4.46
N SER A 4 -6.77 9.10 3.60
CA SER A 4 -6.17 7.78 3.37
C SER A 4 -5.19 7.86 2.21
N ILE A 5 -3.97 7.34 2.42
CA ILE A 5 -2.96 7.21 1.38
C ILE A 5 -3.03 5.79 0.84
N GLY A 6 -3.17 5.64 -0.47
CA GLY A 6 -3.10 4.36 -1.17
C GLY A 6 -1.90 4.32 -2.12
N LEU A 7 -1.29 3.15 -2.26
CA LEU A 7 -0.19 2.89 -3.20
C LEU A 7 -0.52 1.67 -4.04
N LEU A 8 -0.07 1.66 -5.29
CA LEU A 8 -0.08 0.44 -6.11
C LEU A 8 1.25 -0.29 -5.89
N GLY A 9 1.17 -1.62 -5.83
CA GLY A 9 2.35 -2.46 -5.67
C GLY A 9 2.09 -3.88 -6.15
N GLN A 10 3.16 -4.56 -6.54
CA GLN A 10 3.11 -5.95 -6.98
C GLN A 10 3.34 -6.89 -5.81
N LYS A 11 2.51 -7.93 -5.67
CA LYS A 11 2.77 -9.02 -4.73
C LYS A 11 3.96 -9.83 -5.23
N ILE A 12 5.05 -9.83 -4.46
CA ILE A 12 6.26 -10.58 -4.78
C ILE A 12 6.20 -11.99 -4.19
N GLY A 13 5.64 -12.13 -2.98
CA GLY A 13 5.57 -13.42 -2.32
C GLY A 13 5.24 -13.31 -0.84
N MET A 14 5.53 -14.37 -0.11
CA MET A 14 5.33 -14.46 1.32
C MET A 14 6.60 -14.99 1.99
N THR A 15 6.90 -14.48 3.17
CA THR A 15 8.01 -14.93 4.02
C THR A 15 7.63 -14.77 5.48
N SER A 16 8.47 -15.18 6.41
CA SER A 16 8.25 -15.01 7.85
C SER A 16 9.38 -14.20 8.47
N LEU A 17 9.03 -13.29 9.37
CA LEU A 17 9.96 -12.45 10.13
C LEU A 17 9.73 -12.64 11.62
N TYR A 18 10.76 -12.44 12.42
CA TYR A 18 10.60 -12.40 13.87
C TYR A 18 10.36 -10.98 14.34
N ASP A 19 9.42 -10.79 15.27
CA ASP A 19 9.24 -9.51 15.96
C ASP A 19 10.27 -9.33 17.09
N GLU A 20 10.26 -8.15 17.73
CA GLU A 20 11.18 -7.80 18.83
C GLU A 20 11.04 -8.73 20.05
N LYS A 21 9.92 -9.45 20.18
CA LYS A 21 9.63 -10.39 21.27
C LYS A 21 9.96 -11.84 20.88
N GLY A 22 10.57 -12.06 19.72
CA GLY A 22 10.94 -13.39 19.21
C GLY A 22 9.78 -14.21 18.65
N ARG A 23 8.63 -13.60 18.36
CA ARG A 23 7.47 -14.30 17.76
C ARG A 23 7.61 -14.34 16.24
N LEU A 24 7.32 -15.48 15.63
CA LEU A 24 7.33 -15.66 14.18
C LEU A 24 6.04 -15.09 13.57
N CYS A 25 6.18 -14.11 12.68
CA CYS A 25 5.10 -13.43 11.98
C CYS A 25 5.18 -13.72 10.47
N PRO A 26 4.19 -14.39 9.87
CA PRO A 26 4.10 -14.54 8.42
C PRO A 26 3.68 -13.20 7.79
N VAL A 27 4.39 -12.78 6.75
CA VAL A 27 4.18 -11.51 6.06
C VAL A 27 4.09 -11.71 4.55
N THR A 28 3.35 -10.83 3.88
CA THR A 28 3.34 -10.73 2.41
C THR A 28 4.22 -9.58 1.98
N VAL A 29 5.13 -9.84 1.04
CA VAL A 29 6.04 -8.83 0.50
C VAL A 29 5.39 -8.19 -0.71
N ILE A 30 5.19 -6.87 -0.64
CA ILE A 30 4.68 -6.05 -1.74
C ILE A 30 5.81 -5.11 -2.19
N ALA A 31 6.15 -5.15 -3.47
CA ALA A 31 7.03 -4.16 -4.08
C ALA A 31 6.18 -2.99 -4.59
N ALA A 32 6.23 -1.86 -3.89
CA ALA A 32 5.72 -0.60 -4.38
C ALA A 32 6.86 0.14 -5.08
N GLY A 33 6.77 0.29 -6.39
CA GLY A 33 7.70 1.11 -7.17
C GLY A 33 7.31 2.59 -7.16
N ASP A 34 7.87 3.36 -8.10
CA ASP A 34 7.54 4.77 -8.27
C ASP A 34 6.11 4.93 -8.82
N ASN A 35 5.18 5.25 -7.91
CA ASN A 35 3.79 5.52 -8.23
C ASN A 35 3.60 6.99 -8.60
N VAL A 36 3.24 7.27 -9.86
CA VAL A 36 2.99 8.62 -10.34
C VAL A 36 1.50 8.96 -10.36
N LEU A 37 1.16 10.19 -9.96
CA LEU A 37 -0.21 10.67 -9.96
C LEU A 37 -0.65 11.03 -11.39
N LEU A 38 -1.57 10.24 -11.94
CA LEU A 38 -2.06 10.46 -13.31
C LEU A 38 -3.13 11.54 -13.40
N ARG A 39 -4.07 11.53 -12.44
CA ARG A 39 -5.22 12.44 -12.44
C ARG A 39 -5.68 12.70 -11.02
N ARG A 40 -6.01 13.96 -10.74
CA ARG A 40 -6.73 14.35 -9.53
C ARG A 40 -8.22 14.43 -9.85
N LEU A 41 -9.02 13.67 -9.11
CA LEU A 41 -10.48 13.72 -9.22
C LEU A 41 -11.04 14.64 -8.14
N THR A 42 -12.10 15.37 -8.50
CA THR A 42 -12.81 16.29 -7.61
C THR A 42 -14.31 16.20 -7.86
N GLU A 43 -15.11 16.38 -6.80
CA GLU A 43 -16.58 16.31 -6.89
C GLU A 43 -17.15 17.24 -7.96
N GLN A 44 -16.60 18.45 -8.13
CA GLN A 44 -17.06 19.40 -9.15
C GLN A 44 -16.89 18.90 -10.59
N ASN A 45 -15.82 18.17 -10.87
CA ASN A 45 -15.48 17.78 -12.25
C ASN A 45 -15.92 16.35 -12.59
N GLN A 46 -16.19 15.49 -11.58
CA GLN A 46 -16.57 14.08 -11.80
C GLN A 46 -17.81 13.61 -11.01
N GLY A 47 -18.33 14.44 -10.10
CA GLY A 47 -19.49 14.09 -9.28
C GLY A 47 -19.18 13.14 -8.12
N TYR A 48 -17.91 12.84 -7.88
CA TYR A 48 -17.38 12.04 -6.77
C TYR A 48 -15.92 12.42 -6.44
#